data_AF-W2TX03-F1
#
_entry.id   AF-W2TX03-F1
#
_cell.length_a   1.000
_cell.length_b   1.000
_cell.length_c   1.000
_cell.angle_alpha   90.00
_cell.angle_beta   90.00
_cell.angle_gamma   90.00
#
_symmetry.space_group_name_H-M   'P 1'
#
loop_
_entity.id
_entity.type
_entity.pdbx_description
1 polymer ?
#
loop_
_entity_poly.entity_id
_entity_poly.type
_entity_poly.pdbx_seq_one_letter_code
_entity_poly.pdbx_strand_id
1 'polypeptide(L)' 'MVQGGTPEENIVMIKGDLRNADVQKNLVEATVKKFGGIDILVNNAGGGGIDNSNKQGLDQELDNYDYILELNTRRWN' A
#
# COMPACT_ATOMS: atom_id res chain seq x y z
N MET A 1 -14.69 -11.72 -7.54
CA MET A 1 -15.56 -11.42 -8.70
C MET A 1 -15.26 -10.01 -9.16
N VAL A 2 -14.82 -9.84 -10.41
CA VAL A 2 -14.51 -8.53 -10.98
C VAL A 2 -15.82 -7.91 -11.48
N GLN A 3 -16.30 -6.86 -10.82
CA GLN A 3 -17.57 -6.22 -11.18
C GLN A 3 -17.49 -5.24 -12.37
N GLY A 4 -16.31 -5.05 -12.98
CA GLY A 4 -16.06 -4.02 -14.01
C GLY A 4 -15.76 -4.51 -15.43
N GLY A 5 -16.04 -5.78 -15.76
CA GLY A 5 -15.83 -6.31 -17.12
C GLY A 5 -14.36 -6.53 -17.54
N THR A 6 -13.41 -6.37 -16.62
CA THR A 6 -12.01 -6.71 -16.87
C THR A 6 -11.81 -8.23 -16.76
N PRO A 7 -11.20 -8.90 -17.76
CA PRO A 7 -10.89 -10.32 -17.67
C PRO A 7 -9.95 -10.66 -16.50
N GLU A 8 -10.12 -11.81 -15.86
CA GLU A 8 -9.32 -12.19 -14.67
C GLU A 8 -7.84 -12.37 -15.01
N GLU A 9 -7.52 -12.79 -16.24
CA GLU A 9 -6.15 -12.86 -16.75
C GLU A 9 -5.46 -11.50 -16.79
N ASN A 10 -6.22 -10.39 -16.79
CA ASN A 10 -5.67 -9.03 -16.77
C ASN A 10 -5.51 -8.46 -15.36
N ILE A 11 -5.74 -9.27 -14.31
CA ILE A 11 -5.70 -8.81 -12.92
C ILE A 11 -4.70 -9.63 -12.11
N VAL A 12 -3.81 -8.96 -11.41
CA VAL A 12 -3.05 -9.55 -10.29
C VAL A 12 -3.57 -8.93 -8.99
N MET A 13 -3.92 -9.77 -8.02
CA MET A 13 -4.42 -9.31 -6.73
C MET A 13 -3.50 -9.84 -5.64
N ILE A 14 -2.91 -8.92 -4.88
CA ILE A 14 -2.06 -9.22 -3.72
C ILE A 14 -2.73 -8.62 -2.49
N LYS A 15 -3.00 -9.46 -1.49
CA LYS A 15 -3.52 -9.02 -0.20
C LYS A 15 -2.34 -8.87 0.77
N GLY A 16 -2.20 -7.69 1.36
CA GLY A 16 -1.18 -7.45 2.37
C GLY A 16 -1.16 -5.98 2.82
N ASP A 17 -0.39 -5.72 3.87
CA ASP A 17 -0.11 -4.36 4.35
C ASP A 17 1.06 -3.77 3.55
N LEU A 18 0.83 -2.61 2.92
CA LEU A 18 1.87 -1.95 2.13
C LEU A 18 3.03 -1.41 2.96
N ARG A 19 2.95 -1.38 4.29
CA ARG A 19 4.08 -1.09 5.17
C ARG A 19 5.08 -2.27 5.27
N ASN A 20 4.67 -3.47 4.85
CA ASN A 20 5.52 -4.65 4.85
C ASN A 20 6.32 -4.76 3.53
N ALA A 21 7.65 -4.75 3.63
CA ALA A 21 8.56 -4.84 2.50
C ALA A 21 8.38 -6.13 1.67
N ASP A 22 8.02 -7.27 2.29
CA ASP A 22 7.79 -8.52 1.56
C ASP A 22 6.52 -8.45 0.71
N VAL A 23 5.50 -7.71 1.18
CA VAL A 23 4.27 -7.47 0.41
C VAL A 23 4.58 -6.56 -0.78
N GLN A 24 5.36 -5.50 -0.58
CA GLN A 24 5.80 -4.60 -1.66
C GLN A 24 6.58 -5.36 -2.73
N LYS A 25 7.55 -6.19 -2.30
CA LYS A 25 8.36 -7.02 -3.20
C LYS A 25 7.48 -7.99 -3.99
N ASN A 26 6.61 -8.73 -3.32
CA ASN A 26 5.70 -9.67 -3.98
C ASN A 26 4.76 -8.98 -4.96
N LEU A 27 4.26 -7.78 -4.64
CA LEU A 27 3.43 -6.98 -5.56
C LEU A 27 4.17 -6.69 -6.86
N VAL A 28 5.41 -6.21 -6.78
CA VAL A 28 6.21 -5.89 -7.97
C VAL A 28 6.55 -7.17 -8.73
N GLU A 29 7.08 -8.19 -8.06
CA GLU A 29 7.53 -9.43 -8.69
C GLU A 29 6.39 -10.19 -9.35
N ALA A 30 5.22 -10.30 -8.71
CA ALA A 30 4.06 -10.96 -9.27
C ALA A 30 3.49 -10.20 -10.50
N THR A 31 3.50 -8.87 -10.44
CA THR A 31 3.05 -8.02 -11.56
C THR A 31 3.98 -8.18 -12.77
N VAL A 32 5.30 -8.05 -12.57
CA VAL A 32 6.30 -8.24 -13.64
C VAL A 32 6.25 -9.65 -14.19
N LYS A 33 6.13 -10.68 -13.34
CA LYS A 33 6.02 -12.07 -13.77
C LYS A 33 4.79 -12.32 -14.66
N LYS A 34 3.66 -11.67 -14.37
CA LYS A 34 2.41 -11.87 -15.10
C LYS A 34 2.32 -11.05 -16.39
N PHE A 35 2.77 -9.80 -16.37
CA PHE A 35 2.56 -8.83 -17.45
C PHE A 35 3.83 -8.44 -18.21
N GLY A 36 5.01 -8.87 -17.75
CA GLY A 36 6.30 -8.59 -18.38
C GLY A 36 6.94 -7.26 -17.97
N GLY A 37 6.23 -6.40 -17.25
CA GLY A 37 6.73 -5.09 -16.81
C GLY A 37 5.69 -4.27 -16.04
N ILE A 38 6.06 -3.03 -15.73
CA ILE A 38 5.20 -2.02 -15.11
C ILE A 38 5.39 -0.71 -15.87
N ASP A 39 4.37 -0.25 -16.61
CA ASP A 39 4.41 1.03 -17.33
C ASP A 39 4.03 2.21 -16.43
N ILE A 40 3.07 1.99 -15.53
CA ILE A 40 2.51 3.02 -14.64
C ILE A 40 2.43 2.46 -13.22
N LEU A 41 3.00 3.18 -12.27
CA LEU A 41 2.84 2.92 -10.84
C LEU A 41 1.97 4.02 -10.22
N VAL A 42 0.81 3.65 -9.70
CA VAL A 42 -0.09 4.58 -9.00
C VAL A 42 0.04 4.37 -7.49
N ASN A 43 0.79 5.24 -6.82
CA ASN A 43 0.95 5.24 -5.36
C ASN A 43 -0.27 5.88 -4.68
N ASN A 44 -1.45 5.25 -4.80
CA ASN A 44 -2.71 5.77 -4.24
C ASN A 44 -2.96 5.37 -2.78
N ALA A 45 -2.28 4.34 -2.27
CA ALA A 45 -2.46 3.94 -0.89
C ALA A 45 -2.02 5.05 0.05
N GLY A 46 -2.87 5.36 1.03
CA GLY A 46 -2.56 6.36 2.05
C GLY A 46 -3.51 6.31 3.24
N GLY A 47 -3.07 6.86 4.36
CA GLY A 47 -3.85 6.89 5.60
C GLY A 47 -3.42 8.03 6.51
N GLY A 48 -4.38 8.57 7.27
CA GLY A 48 -4.16 9.70 8.17
C GLY A 48 -3.82 9.33 9.62
N GLY A 49 -3.67 8.04 9.93
CA GLY A 49 -3.44 7.59 11.30
C GLY A 49 -4.63 7.91 12.20
N ILE A 50 -5.70 7.12 12.10
CA ILE A 50 -6.89 7.29 12.93
C ILE A 50 -6.67 6.49 14.21
N ASP A 51 -6.30 7.19 15.30
CA ASP A 51 -6.56 6.68 16.63
C ASP A 51 -7.92 7.19 17.11
N ASN A 52 -8.60 6.44 17.97
CA ASN A 52 -9.88 6.87 18.57
C ASN A 52 -9.65 7.77 19.80
N SER A 53 -8.45 8.36 19.95
CA SER A 53 -8.05 9.08 21.16
C SER A 53 -8.46 10.54 21.17
N ASN A 54 -8.88 11.09 20.01
CA ASN A 54 -9.13 12.53 19.77
C ASN A 54 -7.92 13.45 20.05
N LYS A 55 -6.74 12.90 20.35
CA LYS A 55 -5.52 13.68 20.55
C LYS A 55 -5.05 14.26 19.22
N GLN A 56 -4.52 15.48 19.25
CA GLN A 56 -4.09 16.22 18.06
C GLN A 56 -2.74 16.91 18.31
N GLY A 57 -2.00 17.18 17.24
CA GLY A 57 -0.73 17.89 17.32
C GLY A 57 0.26 17.19 18.24
N LEU A 58 0.76 17.90 19.26
CA LEU A 58 1.76 17.39 20.20
C LEU A 58 1.20 16.36 21.20
N ASP A 59 -0.12 16.22 21.29
CA ASP A 59 -0.74 15.23 22.17
C ASP A 59 -0.78 13.83 21.53
N GLN A 60 -0.47 13.69 20.23
CA GLN A 60 -0.49 12.39 19.57
C GLN A 60 0.73 11.52 19.94
N GLU A 61 0.51 10.21 19.98
CA GLU A 61 1.57 9.24 20.19
C GLU A 61 2.45 9.10 18.94
N LEU A 62 3.74 8.79 19.15
CA LEU A 62 4.70 8.60 18.06
C LEU A 62 4.33 7.44 17.14
N ASP A 63 3.63 6.42 17.64
CA ASP A 63 3.14 5.31 16.81
C ASP A 63 2.24 5.79 15.66
N ASN A 64 1.46 6.85 15.88
CA ASN A 64 0.60 7.42 14.84
C ASN A 64 1.43 8.15 13.77
N TYR A 65 2.46 8.88 14.20
CA TYR A 65 3.42 9.52 13.31
C TYR A 65 4.17 8.48 12.45
N ASP A 66 4.69 7.43 13.09
CA ASP A 66 5.39 6.33 12.42
C ASP A 66 4.46 5.63 11.42
N TYR A 67 3.23 5.30 11.82
CA TYR A 67 2.24 4.71 10.92
C TYR A 67 2.03 5.54 9.65
N ILE A 68 1.80 6.85 9.81
CA ILE A 68 1.52 7.76 8.69
C ILE A 68 2.72 7.82 7.73
N LEU A 69 3.94 7.95 8.27
CA LEU A 69 5.13 8.04 7.42
C LEU A 69 5.49 6.71 6.79
N GLU A 70 5.35 5.60 7.51
CA GLU A 70 5.58 4.26 6.96
C GLU A 70 4.64 3.94 5.81
N LEU A 71 3.37 4.33 5.90
CA LEU A 71 2.39 4.06 4.85
C LEU A 71 2.53 5.02 3.66
N ASN A 72 2.73 6.32 3.92
CA ASN A 72 2.55 7.35 2.90
C ASN A 72 3.87 7.76 2.20
N THR A 73 5.02 7.65 2.87
CA THR A 73 6.26 8.29 2.38
C THR A 73 7.50 7.42 2.46
N ARG A 74 7.55 6.43 3.34
CA ARG A 74 8.74 5.61 3.56
C ARG A 74 9.09 4.82 2.30
N ARG A 75 10.34 4.97 1.83
CA ARG A 75 10.84 4.21 0.69
C ARG A 75 11.08 2.75 1.08
N TRP A 76 11.03 1.87 0.07
CA TRP A 76 11.54 0.51 0.18
C TRP A 76 13.07 0.50 0.30
N ASN A 77 13.64 -0.18 1.31
CA ASN A 77 15.09 -0.36 1.49
C ASN A 77 15.57 -1.72 1.00
#